data_AF-A0AAD5JWP9-F1
#
_entry.id   AF-A0AAD5JWP9-F1
#
_cell.length_a   1.000
_cell.length_b   1.000
_cell.length_c   1.000
_cell.angle_alpha   90.00
_cell.angle_beta   90.00
_cell.angle_gamma   90.00
#
_symmetry.space_group_name_H-M   'P 1'
#
loop_
_entity.id
_entity.type
_entity.pdbx_description
1 polymer ?
#
loop_
_entity_poly.entity_id
_entity_poly.type
_entity_poly.pdbx_seq_one_letter_code
_entity_poly.pdbx_strand_id
1 'polypeptide(L)'
;MADQKILEKDQTFASFDLDPRLSRAIAQLEFTHPTLVQAKAIPLALAGKDILARARTGSGKTAAFALPIIQKLLEAKEVCIFTIAQITF
;
A
#
# COMPACT_ATOMS: atom_id res chain seq x y z
N MET A 1 -29.31 4.86 -1.06
CA MET A 1 -28.06 5.60 -1.32
C MET A 1 -27.44 6.00 0.03
N ALA A 2 -26.91 5.05 0.79
CA ALA A 2 -26.61 5.27 2.21
C ALA A 2 -25.26 4.68 2.68
N ASP A 3 -24.23 4.66 1.83
CA ASP A 3 -22.95 4.00 2.15
C ASP A 3 -21.73 4.88 1.85
N GLN A 4 -21.76 6.14 2.29
CA GLN A 4 -20.60 7.05 2.17
C GLN A 4 -20.06 7.61 3.49
N LYS A 5 -20.62 7.23 4.65
CA LYS A 5 -20.25 7.85 5.94
C LYS A 5 -19.53 6.96 6.96
N ILE A 6 -19.21 5.73 6.60
CA ILE A 6 -18.46 4.80 7.47
C ILE A 6 -17.18 4.47 6.73
N LEU A 7 -16.09 5.22 6.92
CA LEU A 7 -14.70 4.82 6.54
C LEU A 7 -13.65 5.93 6.83
N GLU A 8 -13.99 6.96 7.60
CA GLU A 8 -13.15 8.17 7.67
C GLU A 8 -12.17 8.28 8.85
N LYS A 9 -12.04 7.30 9.77
CA LYS A 9 -11.18 7.54 10.94
C LYS A 9 -10.28 6.43 11.50
N ASP A 10 -10.50 5.15 11.16
CA ASP A 10 -9.79 4.04 11.85
C ASP A 10 -8.88 3.18 10.95
N GLN A 11 -8.61 3.57 9.70
CA GLN A 11 -7.61 2.85 8.90
C GLN A 11 -6.22 3.43 9.14
N THR A 12 -5.43 2.73 9.94
CA THR A 12 -3.99 2.96 10.04
C THR A 12 -3.29 2.21 8.91
N PHE A 13 -2.13 2.71 8.44
CA PHE A 13 -1.33 1.98 7.47
C PHE A 13 -0.97 0.55 7.93
N ALA A 14 -0.88 0.33 9.24
CA ALA A 14 -0.67 -0.97 9.86
C ALA A 14 -1.82 -1.98 9.65
N SER A 15 -3.02 -1.51 9.27
CA SER A 15 -4.15 -2.38 8.93
C SER A 15 -4.08 -2.91 7.50
N PHE A 16 -3.23 -2.33 6.66
CA PHE A 16 -2.89 -2.91 5.37
C PHE A 16 -1.79 -3.94 5.62
N ASP A 17 -1.95 -5.14 5.09
CA ASP A 17 -1.00 -6.26 5.20
C ASP A 17 0.30 -5.92 4.43
N LEU A 18 1.09 -5.01 5.01
CA LEU A 18 2.29 -4.42 4.42
C LEU A 18 3.53 -5.06 5.02
N ASP A 19 4.59 -5.10 4.23
CA ASP A 19 5.89 -5.53 4.70
C ASP A 19 6.36 -4.67 5.90
N PRO A 20 6.95 -5.27 6.95
CA PRO A 20 7.43 -4.54 8.13
C PRO A 20 8.44 -3.43 7.81
N ARG A 21 9.23 -3.57 6.73
CA ARG A 21 10.14 -2.53 6.24
C ARG A 21 9.37 -1.32 5.73
N LEU A 22 8.26 -1.55 5.04
CA LEU A 22 7.40 -0.49 4.51
C LEU A 22 6.66 0.22 5.64
N SER A 23 6.13 -0.54 6.62
CA SER A 23 5.51 0.02 7.83
C SER A 23 6.46 0.94 8.60
N ARG A 24 7.74 0.56 8.72
CA ARG A 24 8.77 1.40 9.35
C ARG A 24 9.08 2.66 8.55
N ALA A 25 9.15 2.56 7.22
CA ALA A 25 9.36 3.72 6.35
C ALA A 25 8.20 4.71 6.43
N ILE A 26 6.96 4.23 6.47
CA ILE A 26 5.75 5.06 6.64
C ILE A 26 5.79 5.77 8.00
N ALA A 27 6.17 5.06 9.08
CA ALA A 27 6.34 5.66 10.40
C ALA A 27 7.42 6.75 10.42
N GLN A 28 8.54 6.54 9.72
CA GLN A 28 9.62 7.55 9.58
C GLN A 28 9.21 8.77 8.77
N LEU A 29 8.30 8.61 7.81
CA LEU A 29 7.73 9.69 7.02
C LEU A 29 6.60 10.44 7.75
N GLU A 30 6.35 10.09 9.02
CA GLU A 30 5.27 10.63 9.86
C GLU A 30 3.88 10.51 9.21
N PHE A 31 3.70 9.53 8.31
CA PHE A 31 2.43 9.22 7.70
C PHE A 31 1.57 8.42 8.67
N THR A 32 0.91 9.14 9.57
CA THR A 32 0.03 8.58 10.60
C THR A 32 -1.33 8.15 10.06
N HIS A 33 -1.90 8.93 9.12
CA HIS A 33 -3.23 8.68 8.57
C HIS A 33 -3.23 8.70 7.03
N PRO A 34 -3.74 7.66 6.37
CA PRO A 34 -3.90 7.66 4.93
C PRO A 34 -4.95 8.67 4.49
N THR A 35 -4.71 9.34 3.36
CA THR A 35 -5.74 10.18 2.74
C THR A 35 -6.89 9.31 2.19
N LEU A 36 -8.07 9.90 1.96
CA LEU A 36 -9.23 9.19 1.38
C LEU A 36 -8.91 8.41 0.10
N VAL A 37 -8.01 8.94 -0.72
CA VAL A 37 -7.57 8.29 -1.96
C VAL A 37 -6.66 7.12 -1.66
N GLN A 38 -5.73 7.27 -0.71
CA GLN A 38 -4.82 6.21 -0.28
C GLN A 38 -5.57 5.05 0.38
N ALA A 39 -6.49 5.33 1.30
CA ALA A 39 -7.28 4.33 2.00
C ALA A 39 -8.09 3.43 1.04
N LYS A 40 -8.58 3.99 -0.07
CA LYS A 40 -9.29 3.23 -1.11
C LYS A 40 -8.36 2.58 -2.14
N ALA A 41 -7.30 3.28 -2.54
CA ALA A 41 -6.42 2.82 -3.61
C ALA A 41 -5.43 1.75 -3.16
N ILE A 42 -4.84 1.90 -1.96
CA ILE A 42 -3.82 0.96 -1.44
C ILE A 42 -4.36 -0.48 -1.39
N PRO A 43 -5.49 -0.81 -0.72
CA PRO A 43 -5.95 -2.20 -0.65
C PRO A 43 -6.33 -2.78 -2.02
N LEU A 44 -6.88 -1.96 -2.92
CA LEU A 44 -7.19 -2.41 -4.29
C LEU A 44 -5.91 -2.68 -5.10
N ALA A 45 -4.85 -1.90 -4.89
CA ALA A 45 -3.60 -2.01 -5.64
C ALA A 45 -2.77 -3.21 -5.16
N LEU A 46 -2.80 -3.47 -3.85
CA LEU A 46 -2.25 -4.66 -3.21
C LEU A 46 -2.96 -5.92 -3.72
N ALA A 47 -4.30 -5.87 -3.89
CA ALA A 47 -5.08 -6.94 -4.51
C ALA A 47 -4.79 -7.12 -6.02
N GLY A 48 -3.87 -6.35 -6.61
CA GLY A 48 -3.49 -6.46 -8.01
C GLY A 48 -4.51 -5.93 -9.01
N LYS A 49 -5.47 -5.12 -8.57
CA LYS A 49 -6.49 -4.53 -9.45
C LYS A 49 -6.00 -3.22 -10.06
N ASP A 50 -6.45 -2.93 -11.27
CA ASP A 50 -6.23 -1.63 -11.91
C ASP A 50 -7.12 -0.57 -11.29
N ILE A 51 -6.55 0.61 -11.02
CA ILE A 51 -7.23 1.69 -10.30
C ILE A 51 -7.12 2.99 -11.07
N LEU A 52 -8.26 3.62 -11.33
CA LEU A 52 -8.34 4.99 -11.79
C LEU A 52 -8.59 5.93 -10.61
N ALA A 53 -7.54 6.56 -10.08
CA ALA A 53 -7.65 7.51 -8.98
C ALA A 53 -7.79 8.96 -9.49
N ARG A 54 -8.98 9.57 -9.34
CA ARG A 54 -9.19 10.99 -9.61
C ARG A 54 -9.19 11.80 -8.31
N ALA A 55 -8.19 12.66 -8.12
CA ALA A 55 -8.15 13.57 -6.98
C ALA A 55 -7.36 14.85 -7.29
N ARG A 56 -7.48 15.89 -6.46
CA ARG A 56 -6.75 17.17 -6.62
C ARG A 56 -5.24 17.04 -6.35
N THR A 57 -4.40 17.90 -6.93
CA THR A 57 -2.97 17.96 -6.58
C THR A 57 -2.81 18.22 -5.08
N GLY A 58 -1.84 17.55 -4.44
CA GLY A 58 -1.68 17.57 -2.98
C GLY A 58 -2.46 16.51 -2.19
N SER A 59 -3.36 15.72 -2.81
CA SER A 59 -4.13 14.66 -2.10
C SER A 59 -3.34 13.37 -1.79
N GLY A 60 -2.03 13.34 -1.97
CA GLY A 60 -1.21 12.15 -1.69
C GLY A 60 -1.31 10.99 -2.70
N LYS A 61 -1.76 11.25 -3.94
CA LYS A 61 -1.84 10.23 -5.02
C LYS A 61 -0.51 9.55 -5.33
N THR A 62 0.60 10.30 -5.23
CA THR A 62 1.95 9.76 -5.45
C THR A 62 2.24 8.64 -4.47
N ALA A 63 1.99 8.85 -3.17
CA ALA A 63 2.18 7.81 -2.17
C ALA A 63 1.17 6.67 -2.32
N ALA A 64 -0.07 6.95 -2.77
CA ALA A 64 -1.08 5.93 -3.04
C ALA A 64 -0.65 4.93 -4.14
N PHE A 65 0.17 5.38 -5.09
CA PHE A 65 0.69 4.54 -6.17
C PHE A 65 2.09 3.96 -5.86
N ALA A 66 2.98 4.77 -5.28
CA ALA A 66 4.33 4.36 -4.95
C ALA A 66 4.38 3.23 -3.90
N LEU A 67 3.53 3.30 -2.88
CA LEU A 67 3.49 2.33 -1.79
C LEU A 67 3.19 0.89 -2.26
N PRO A 68 2.11 0.63 -3.03
CA PRO A 68 1.85 -0.72 -3.56
C PRO A 68 2.89 -1.19 -4.60
N ILE A 69 3.55 -0.28 -5.33
CA ILE A 69 4.66 -0.67 -6.22
C ILE A 69 5.86 -1.19 -5.42
N ILE A 70 6.25 -0.46 -4.38
CA ILE A 70 7.36 -0.85 -3.51
C ILE A 70 7.06 -2.18 -2.81
N GLN A 71 5.82 -2.37 -2.33
CA GLN A 71 5.38 -3.65 -1.76
C GLN A 71 5.57 -4.80 -2.77
N LYS A 72 5.05 -4.66 -4.00
CA LYS A 72 5.20 -5.69 -5.03
C LYS A 72 6.65 -5.98 -5.39
N LEU A 73 7.51 -4.94 -5.38
CA LEU A 73 8.94 -5.10 -5.64
C LEU A 73 9.63 -5.87 -4.52
N LEU A 74 9.26 -5.62 -3.25
CA LEU A 74 9.78 -6.37 -2.10
C LEU A 74 9.36 -7.84 -2.16
N GLU A 75 8.09 -8.12 -2.43
CA GLU A 75 7.56 -9.48 -2.62
C GLU A 75 8.26 -10.20 -3.78
N ALA A 76 8.42 -9.55 -4.93
CA ALA A 76 9.11 -10.14 -6.09
C ALA A 76 10.59 -10.46 -5.79
N LYS A 77 11.25 -9.65 -4.97
CA LYS A 77 12.65 -9.85 -4.58
C LYS A 77 12.81 -11.05 -3.65
N GLU A 78 11.90 -11.25 -2.70
CA GLU A 78 11.88 -12.43 -1.83
C GLU A 78 11.70 -13.72 -2.66
N VAL A 79 10.79 -13.73 -3.64
CA VAL A 79 10.54 -14.89 -4.51
C VAL A 79 11.79 -15.30 -5.31
N CYS A 80 12.55 -14.31 -5.81
CA CYS A 80 13.76 -14.58 -6.59
C CYS A 80 14.89 -15.19 -5.73
N ILE A 81 15.02 -14.75 -4.47
CA ILE A 81 16.03 -15.28 -3.55
C ILE A 81 15.66 -16.71 -3.10
N PHE A 82 14.40 -16.96 -2.76
CA PHE A 82 13.96 -18.29 -2.35
C PHE A 82 14.07 -19.32 -3.49
N THR A 83 13.80 -18.92 -4.74
CA THR A 83 13.92 -19.84 -5.88
C THR A 83 15.38 -20.25 -6.13
N ILE A 84 16.34 -19.34 -5.96
CA ILE A 84 17.76 -19.66 -6.11
C ILE A 84 18.24 -20.58 -4.97
N ALA A 85 17.72 -20.37 -3.75
CA ALA A 85 18.05 -21.20 -2.59
C ALA A 85 17.48 -22.63 -2.69
N GLN A 86 16.32 -22.83 -3.33
CA GLN A 86 15.69 -24.16 -3.51
C GLN A 86 16.30 -24.99 -4.66
N ILE A 87 17.09 -24.39 -5.56
CA ILE A 87 17.74 -25.10 -6.68
C ILE A 87 19.15 -25.60 -6.32
N THR A 88 19.66 -25.24 -5.13
CA THR A 88 21.00 -25.66 -4.66
C THR A 88 20.95 -26.78 -3.62
N PHE A 89 19.85 -27.53 -3.52
CA PHE A 89 19.75 -28.72 -2.68
C PHE A 89 19.23 -29.93 -3.45
#